data_AF-A0A955HPP2-F1
#
_entry.id   AF-A0A955HPP2-F1
#
_cell.length_a   1.000
_cell.length_b   1.000
_cell.length_c   1.000
_cell.angle_alpha   90.00
_cell.angle_beta   90.00
_cell.angle_gamma   90.00
#
_symmetry.space_group_name_H-M   'P 1'
#
loop_
_entity.id
_entity.type
_entity.pdbx_description
1 polymer ?
#
loop_
_entity_poly.entity_id
_entity_poly.type
_entity_poly.pdbx_seq_one_letter_code
_entity_poly.pdbx_strand_id
1 'polypeptide(L)'
;KFDVPFEAPDLRPGKTESVNSLLASLESNEKMHVFDSDVEMKIVYSLPPQLNIQVAPNIHFPPNMNPNALTPATHQQLSSILEKFKQEMESVILEQIIGQLPVKGVDHQVRNAYWKEVD
;
A
#
# COMPACT_ATOMS: atom_id res chain seq x y z
N LYS A 1 31.33 -14.84 12.18
CA LYS A 1 29.86 -14.82 12.33
C LYS A 1 29.42 -13.45 11.85
N PHE A 2 28.68 -13.36 10.75
CA PHE A 2 28.18 -12.07 10.28
C PHE A 2 27.06 -11.63 11.23
N ASP A 3 27.39 -10.81 12.23
CA ASP A 3 26.41 -10.09 13.06
C ASP A 3 26.00 -8.84 12.27
N VAL A 4 25.19 -9.04 11.24
CA VAL A 4 24.44 -7.92 10.66
C VAL A 4 23.20 -7.75 11.53
N PRO A 5 23.00 -6.59 12.18
CA PRO A 5 21.78 -6.37 12.95
C PRO A 5 20.58 -6.50 12.01
N PHE A 6 19.78 -7.54 12.21
CA PHE A 6 18.52 -7.70 11.51
C PHE A 6 17.49 -6.80 12.17
N GLU A 7 17.31 -5.60 11.62
CA GLU A 7 16.13 -4.80 11.92
C GLU A 7 14.95 -5.34 11.11
N ALA A 8 13.88 -5.73 11.80
CA ALA A 8 12.69 -6.21 11.14
C ALA A 8 12.11 -5.08 10.26
N PRO A 9 11.88 -5.32 8.96
CA PRO A 9 11.34 -4.30 8.07
C PRO A 9 9.94 -3.87 8.52
N ASP A 10 9.66 -2.56 8.46
CA ASP A 10 8.35 -2.00 8.79
C ASP A 10 7.38 -2.20 7.62
N LEU A 11 6.79 -3.39 7.54
CA LEU A 11 5.95 -3.80 6.43
C LEU A 11 4.49 -3.33 6.57
N ARG A 12 4.24 -2.03 6.59
CA ARG A 12 2.88 -1.46 6.59
C ARG A 12 2.19 -1.55 5.21
N PRO A 13 0.84 -1.55 5.13
CA PRO A 13 0.14 -1.56 3.86
C PRO A 13 0.63 -0.47 2.90
N GLY A 14 0.94 -0.84 1.66
CA GLY A 14 1.41 0.10 0.63
C GLY A 14 2.88 0.52 0.73
N LYS A 15 3.60 0.15 1.80
CA LYS A 15 5.02 0.46 1.96
C LYS A 15 5.88 -0.65 1.33
N THR A 16 6.89 -0.23 0.57
CA THR A 16 8.00 -1.11 0.16
C THR A 16 9.21 -0.73 1.01
N GLU A 17 9.80 -1.71 1.67
CA GLU A 17 11.03 -1.54 2.44
C GLU A 17 12.21 -2.13 1.68
N SER A 18 13.34 -1.44 1.69
CA SER A 18 14.58 -1.95 1.12
C SER A 18 15.58 -2.21 2.23
N VAL A 19 16.05 -3.45 2.32
CA VAL A 19 17.03 -3.87 3.32
C VAL A 19 18.25 -4.40 2.60
N ASN A 20 19.41 -3.82 2.90
CA ASN A 20 20.67 -4.37 2.42
C ASN A 20 20.96 -5.71 3.12
N SER A 21 21.21 -6.75 2.34
CA SER A 21 21.36 -8.11 2.85
C SER A 21 22.41 -8.90 2.06
N LEU A 22 23.20 -9.66 2.81
CA LEU A 22 24.13 -10.65 2.26
C LEU A 22 23.37 -11.95 2.00
N LEU A 23 23.12 -12.28 0.74
CA LEU A 23 22.32 -13.47 0.40
C LEU A 23 23.15 -14.74 0.28
N ALA A 24 24.44 -14.61 -0.04
CA ALA A 24 25.33 -15.74 -0.23
C ALA A 24 26.78 -15.37 0.07
N SER A 25 27.60 -16.37 0.38
CA SER A 25 29.05 -16.24 0.50
C SER A 25 29.75 -17.39 -0.21
N LEU A 26 30.86 -17.09 -0.88
CA LEU A 26 31.78 -18.05 -1.47
C LEU A 26 33.13 -17.89 -0.79
N GLU A 27 33.61 -18.97 -0.18
CA GLU A 27 34.87 -18.99 0.54
C GLU A 27 35.86 -19.92 -0.16
N SER A 28 37.10 -19.48 -0.25
CA SER A 28 38.24 -20.26 -0.73
C SER A 28 39.39 -20.14 0.28
N ASN A 29 40.45 -20.94 0.11
CA ASN A 29 41.60 -20.91 1.02
C ASN A 29 42.33 -19.56 1.06
N GLU A 30 42.16 -18.72 0.03
CA GLU A 30 42.88 -17.45 -0.11
C GLU A 30 41.98 -16.22 -0.04
N LYS A 31 40.67 -16.36 -0.31
CA LYS A 31 39.74 -15.25 -0.49
C LYS A 31 38.31 -15.61 -0.07
N MET A 32 37.59 -14.60 0.41
CA MET A 32 36.15 -14.66 0.66
C MET A 32 35.42 -13.66 -0.22
N HIS A 33 34.31 -14.08 -0.83
CA HIS A 33 33.40 -13.20 -1.56
C HIS A 33 32.01 -13.30 -0.94
N VAL A 34 31.30 -12.18 -0.85
CA VAL A 34 29.90 -12.14 -0.45
C VAL A 34 29.06 -11.54 -1.57
N PHE A 35 27.84 -12.06 -1.71
CA PHE A 35 26.84 -11.55 -2.61
C PHE A 35 26.01 -10.51 -1.86
N ASP A 36 26.34 -9.24 -2.10
CA ASP A 36 25.69 -8.08 -1.50
C ASP A 36 24.52 -7.66 -2.39
N SER A 37 23.37 -7.36 -1.78
CA SER A 37 22.18 -6.97 -2.52
C SER A 37 21.21 -6.16 -1.67
N ASP A 38 20.38 -5.38 -2.35
CA ASP A 38 19.22 -4.74 -1.73
C ASP A 38 18.00 -5.65 -1.92
N VAL A 39 17.37 -6.06 -0.83
CA VAL A 39 16.14 -6.84 -0.86
C VAL A 39 14.96 -5.90 -0.60
N GLU A 40 14.16 -5.68 -1.64
CA GLU A 40 12.88 -5.00 -1.52
C GLU A 40 11.81 -5.96 -1.05
N MET A 41 11.06 -5.58 -0.01
CA MET A 41 9.98 -6.38 0.56
C MET A 41 8.70 -5.57 0.61
N LYS A 42 7.58 -6.22 0.24
CA LYS A 42 6.24 -5.63 0.29
C LYS A 42 5.21 -6.66 0.73
N ILE A 43 4.36 -6.30 1.69
CA ILE A 43 3.22 -7.17 2.05
C ILE A 43 2.17 -7.16 0.93
N VAL A 44 1.72 -8.36 0.59
CA VAL A 44 0.61 -8.60 -0.32
C VAL A 44 -0.60 -9.07 0.47
N TYR A 45 -1.74 -8.40 0.26
CA TYR A 45 -3.01 -8.73 0.91
C TYR A 45 -3.87 -9.61 0.01
N SER A 46 -4.71 -10.45 0.61
CA SER A 46 -5.70 -11.23 -0.14
C SER A 46 -6.92 -10.37 -0.44
N LEU A 47 -6.94 -9.74 -1.63
CA LEU A 47 -8.10 -9.00 -2.10
C LEU A 47 -9.26 -9.96 -2.40
N PRO A 48 -10.49 -9.70 -1.91
CA PRO A 48 -11.66 -10.43 -2.35
C PRO A 48 -11.89 -10.18 -3.86
N PRO A 49 -12.41 -11.18 -4.60
CA PRO A 49 -12.55 -11.09 -6.07
C PRO A 49 -13.51 -10.00 -6.55
N GLN A 50 -14.42 -9.52 -5.68
CA GLN A 50 -15.28 -8.36 -5.96
C GLN A 50 -15.43 -7.54 -4.69
N LEU A 51 -14.86 -6.33 -4.68
CA LEU A 51 -15.11 -5.33 -3.64
C LEU A 51 -16.04 -4.26 -4.22
N ASN A 52 -17.34 -4.39 -4.00
CA ASN A 52 -18.33 -3.41 -4.45
C ASN A 52 -18.64 -2.44 -3.30
N ILE A 53 -17.91 -1.32 -3.25
CA ILE A 53 -18.17 -0.24 -2.28
C ILE A 53 -19.24 0.66 -2.88
N GLN A 54 -20.39 0.74 -2.24
CA GLN A 54 -21.45 1.68 -2.60
C GLN A 54 -21.50 2.78 -1.54
N VAL A 55 -20.91 3.93 -1.83
CA VAL A 55 -21.05 5.11 -0.98
C VAL A 55 -22.35 5.83 -1.35
N ALA A 56 -23.33 5.79 -0.45
CA ALA A 56 -24.60 6.49 -0.57
C ALA A 56 -24.67 7.57 0.52
N PRO A 57 -24.16 8.79 0.27
CA PRO A 57 -24.22 9.87 1.25
C PRO A 57 -25.68 10.27 1.48
N ASN A 58 -26.18 10.08 2.69
CA ASN A 58 -27.53 10.52 3.05
C ASN A 58 -27.52 12.02 3.37
N ILE A 59 -28.02 12.83 2.45
CA ILE A 59 -28.08 14.28 2.60
C ILE A 59 -29.35 14.63 3.36
N HIS A 60 -29.20 15.14 4.57
CA HIS A 60 -30.30 15.76 5.29
C HIS A 60 -30.34 17.25 4.96
N PHE A 61 -31.42 17.67 4.30
CA PHE A 61 -31.69 19.09 4.12
C PHE A 61 -32.20 19.69 5.45
N PRO A 62 -31.82 20.92 5.79
CA PRO A 62 -32.36 21.59 6.96
C PRO A 62 -33.89 21.73 6.85
N PRO A 63 -34.62 21.69 7.98
CA PRO A 63 -36.09 21.61 7.98
C PRO A 63 -36.82 22.79 7.30
N ASN A 64 -36.11 23.91 7.07
CA ASN A 64 -36.64 25.09 6.39
C ASN A 64 -36.38 25.10 4.87
N MET A 65 -35.72 24.08 4.32
CA MET A 65 -35.48 23.93 2.88
C MET A 65 -36.39 22.85 2.31
N ASN A 66 -37.23 23.23 1.35
CA ASN A 66 -37.92 22.27 0.51
C ASN A 66 -36.98 21.85 -0.64
N PRO A 67 -36.58 20.57 -0.75
CA PRO A 67 -35.70 20.10 -1.82
C PRO A 67 -36.24 20.39 -3.23
N ASN A 68 -37.58 20.44 -3.38
CA ASN A 68 -38.24 20.74 -4.64
C ASN A 68 -38.23 22.24 -5.01
N ALA A 69 -37.78 23.10 -4.08
CA ALA A 69 -37.66 24.54 -4.31
C ALA A 69 -36.26 24.95 -4.80
N LEU A 70 -35.33 23.99 -4.90
CA LEU A 70 -33.99 24.26 -5.43
C LEU A 70 -34.06 24.50 -6.94
N THR A 71 -33.27 25.45 -7.43
CA THR A 71 -33.20 25.70 -8.87
C THR A 71 -32.51 24.53 -9.59
N PRO A 72 -32.78 24.29 -10.88
CA PRO A 72 -32.10 23.26 -11.66
C PRO A 72 -30.57 23.38 -11.63
N ALA A 73 -30.05 24.62 -11.62
CA ALA A 73 -28.62 24.89 -11.51
C ALA A 73 -28.06 24.46 -10.15
N THR A 74 -28.79 24.71 -9.06
CA THR A 74 -28.41 24.27 -7.71
C THR A 74 -28.43 22.75 -7.59
N HIS A 75 -29.41 22.07 -8.18
CA HIS A 75 -29.45 20.61 -8.24
C HIS A 75 -28.24 20.02 -8.98
N GLN A 76 -27.87 20.58 -10.14
CA GLN A 76 -26.70 20.11 -10.89
C GLN A 76 -25.39 20.32 -10.12
N GLN A 77 -25.24 21.45 -9.44
CA GLN A 77 -24.08 21.71 -8.59
C GLN A 77 -24.00 20.73 -7.41
N LEU A 78 -25.13 20.49 -6.74
CA LEU A 78 -25.22 19.53 -5.64
C LEU A 78 -24.82 18.12 -6.10
N SER A 79 -25.40 17.64 -7.20
CA SER A 79 -25.05 16.34 -7.78
C SER A 79 -23.57 16.22 -8.12
N SER A 80 -22.98 17.30 -8.67
CA SER A 80 -21.55 17.32 -9.02
C SER A 80 -20.65 17.27 -7.77
N ILE A 81 -21.05 17.89 -6.67
CA ILE A 81 -20.34 17.84 -5.39
C ILE A 81 -20.44 16.45 -4.78
N LEU A 82 -21.64 15.85 -4.81
CA LEU A 82 -21.88 14.52 -4.28
C LEU A 82 -21.09 13.45 -5.02
N GLU A 83 -20.99 13.56 -6.34
CA GLU A 83 -20.20 12.63 -7.15
C GLU A 83 -18.71 12.70 -6.79
N LYS A 84 -18.16 13.92 -6.66
CA LYS A 84 -16.76 14.11 -6.21
C LYS A 84 -16.54 13.54 -4.81
N PHE A 85 -17.45 13.83 -3.88
CA PHE A 85 -17.39 13.31 -2.52
C PHE A 85 -17.45 11.78 -2.50
N LYS A 86 -18.31 11.18 -3.31
CA LYS A 86 -18.44 9.72 -3.44
C LYS A 86 -17.12 9.09 -3.88
N GLN A 87 -16.49 9.63 -4.93
CA GLN A 87 -15.22 9.14 -5.46
C GLN A 87 -14.09 9.24 -4.43
N GLU A 88 -13.99 10.35 -3.70
CA GLU A 88 -12.98 10.54 -2.66
C GLU A 88 -13.21 9.64 -1.44
N MET A 89 -14.47 9.42 -1.05
CA MET A 89 -14.80 8.50 0.04
C MET A 89 -14.52 7.05 -0.34
N GLU A 90 -14.81 6.64 -1.58
CA GLU A 90 -14.52 5.29 -2.06
C GLU A 90 -13.01 4.99 -1.99
N SER A 91 -12.14 5.92 -2.37
CA SER A 91 -10.69 5.71 -2.28
C SER A 91 -10.20 5.59 -0.84
N VAL A 92 -10.70 6.44 0.07
CA VAL A 92 -10.34 6.37 1.50
C VAL A 92 -10.83 5.06 2.13
N ILE A 93 -12.05 4.63 1.82
CA ILE A 93 -12.60 3.36 2.31
C ILE A 93 -11.79 2.19 1.74
N LEU A 94 -11.40 2.22 0.47
CA LEU A 94 -10.55 1.21 -0.14
C LEU A 94 -9.23 1.06 0.60
N GLU A 95 -8.54 2.16 0.89
CA GLU A 95 -7.26 2.13 1.61
C GLU A 95 -7.42 1.54 3.02
N GLN A 96 -8.46 1.95 3.74
CA GLN A 96 -8.76 1.41 5.07
C GLN A 96 -9.11 -0.07 5.04
N ILE A 97 -9.92 -0.51 4.06
CA ILE A 97 -10.28 -1.91 3.90
C ILE A 97 -9.03 -2.73 3.59
N ILE A 98 -8.19 -2.30 2.64
CA ILE A 98 -6.98 -3.01 2.24
C ILE A 98 -6.04 -3.21 3.45
N GLY A 99 -5.90 -2.19 4.30
CA GLY A 99 -5.10 -2.28 5.52
C GLY A 99 -5.63 -3.26 6.58
N GLN A 100 -6.90 -3.68 6.47
CA GLN A 100 -7.54 -4.66 7.36
C GLN A 100 -7.67 -6.05 6.75
N LEU A 101 -7.31 -6.22 5.48
CA LEU A 101 -7.39 -7.52 4.82
C LEU A 101 -6.35 -8.51 5.38
N PRO A 102 -6.62 -9.82 5.30
CA PRO A 102 -5.64 -10.81 5.67
C PRO A 102 -4.41 -10.75 4.76
N VAL A 103 -3.23 -10.83 5.38
CA VAL A 103 -1.95 -10.93 4.67
C VAL A 103 -1.90 -12.25 3.92
N LYS A 104 -1.69 -12.17 2.60
CA LYS A 104 -1.46 -13.33 1.72
C LYS A 104 0.00 -13.80 1.80
N GLY A 105 0.93 -12.85 1.91
CA GLY A 105 2.35 -13.13 2.02
C GLY A 105 3.21 -11.88 1.87
N VAL A 106 4.51 -12.09 1.71
CA VAL A 106 5.50 -11.04 1.42
C VAL A 106 6.06 -11.29 0.03
N ASP A 107 5.89 -10.30 -0.85
CA ASP A 107 6.61 -10.25 -2.12
C ASP A 107 8.02 -9.72 -1.86
N HIS A 108 9.01 -10.32 -2.52
CA HIS A 108 10.40 -9.97 -2.34
C HIS A 108 11.12 -9.89 -3.68
N GLN A 109 11.89 -8.82 -3.88
CA GLN A 109 12.66 -8.60 -5.08
C GLN A 109 14.10 -8.26 -4.71
N VAL A 110 15.05 -8.94 -5.36
CA VAL A 110 16.47 -8.66 -5.21
C VAL A 110 16.88 -7.61 -6.25
N ARG A 111 17.53 -6.53 -5.79
CA ARG A 111 18.05 -5.44 -6.61
C ARG A 111 19.51 -5.17 -6.31
N ASN A 112 20.18 -4.49 -7.25
CA ASN A 112 21.55 -4.00 -7.12
C ASN A 112 22.52 -5.07 -6.60
N ALA A 113 22.35 -6.32 -7.03
CA ALA A 113 23.11 -7.42 -6.47
C ALA A 113 24.46 -7.59 -7.16
N TYR A 114 25.53 -7.71 -6.39
CA TYR A 114 26.89 -7.88 -6.90
C TYR A 114 27.75 -8.70 -5.94
N TRP A 115 28.80 -9.31 -6.49
CA TRP A 115 29.83 -9.97 -5.70
C TRP A 115 30.87 -8.96 -5.25
N LYS A 116 31.19 -8.96 -3.96
CA LYS A 116 32.33 -8.20 -3.40
C LYS A 116 33.27 -9.14 -2.66
N GLU A 117 34.57 -8.96 -2.89
CA GLU A 117 35.60 -9.59 -2.06
C GLU A 117 35.55 -8.96 -0.67
N VAL A 118 35.71 -9.77 0.38
CA VAL A 118 35.73 -9.33 1.77
C VAL A 118 37.01 -9.87 2.39
N ASP A 119 37.82 -8.95 2.93
CA ASP A 119 39.08 -9.26 3.60
C ASP A 119 38.86 -9.91 4.98
#